data_AF-A0A255ZNB2-F1
#
_entry.id   AF-A0A255ZNB2-F1
#
_cell.length_a   1.000
_cell.length_b   1.000
_cell.length_c   1.000
_cell.angle_alpha   90.00
_cell.angle_beta   90.00
_cell.angle_gamma   90.00
#
_symmetry.space_group_name_H-M   'P 1'
#
loop_
_entity.id
_entity.type
_entity.pdbx_description
1 polymer ?
#
loop_
_entity_poly.entity_id
_entity_poly.type
_entity_poly.pdbx_seq_one_letter_code
_entity_poly.pdbx_strand_id
1 'polypeptide(L)'
;MNTLDKKYDPIQEFIAAKQLKITAVAFENDLINITLNTNQLLIDSLLKYPRLSTAKSVDRDNFLLIAQGTGIHWPTLDEDLSLYGFMKDYLHTSFANNTTIKIL
;
A
#
# COMPACT_ATOMS: atom_id res chain seq x y z
N MET A 1 -10.10 22.11 25.18
CA MET A 1 -9.69 20.97 24.32
C MET A 1 -8.31 21.29 23.78
N ASN A 2 -7.25 20.67 24.27
CA ASN A 2 -5.89 20.99 23.84
C ASN A 2 -5.62 20.31 22.49
N THR A 3 -5.31 21.08 21.45
CA THR A 3 -5.14 20.61 20.07
C THR A 3 -3.68 20.28 19.73
N LEU A 4 -2.83 20.02 20.73
CA LEU A 4 -1.38 19.91 20.57
C LEU A 4 -0.81 18.47 20.44
N ASP A 5 -1.65 17.44 20.31
CA ASP A 5 -1.17 16.04 20.27
C ASP A 5 -1.29 15.33 18.90
N LYS A 6 -1.74 16.01 17.83
CA LYS A 6 -1.68 15.42 16.48
C LYS A 6 -0.29 15.63 15.87
N LYS A 7 0.59 14.64 16.06
CA LYS A 7 1.82 14.51 15.28
C LYS A 7 1.47 14.55 13.78
N TYR A 8 2.04 15.51 13.05
CA TYR A 8 1.85 15.64 11.61
C TYR A 8 2.32 14.37 10.88
N ASP A 9 1.41 13.73 10.15
CA ASP A 9 1.70 12.58 9.29
C ASP A 9 1.34 12.96 7.83
N PRO A 10 2.35 13.32 7.02
CA PRO A 10 2.13 13.81 5.66
C PRO A 10 1.49 12.75 4.75
N ILE A 11 1.71 11.46 5.00
CA ILE A 11 1.16 10.40 4.16
C ILE A 11 -0.34 10.27 4.45
N GLN A 12 -0.72 10.24 5.73
CA GLN A 12 -2.14 10.20 6.10
C GLN A 12 -2.89 11.43 5.59
N GLU A 13 -2.29 12.62 5.71
CA GLU A 13 -2.91 13.84 5.20
C GLU A 13 -3.07 13.80 3.68
N PHE A 14 -2.07 13.30 2.95
CA PHE A 14 -2.16 13.17 1.50
C PHE A 14 -3.25 12.18 1.07
N ILE A 15 -3.33 11.01 1.71
CA ILE A 15 -4.39 10.01 1.47
C ILE A 15 -5.77 10.66 1.66
N ALA A 16 -5.96 11.38 2.77
CA ALA A 16 -7.23 12.03 3.10
C ALA A 16 -7.55 13.17 2.13
N ALA A 17 -6.62 14.09 1.88
CA ALA A 17 -6.82 15.26 1.04
C ALA A 17 -7.13 14.91 -0.42
N LYS A 18 -6.56 13.81 -0.92
CA LYS A 18 -6.81 13.29 -2.28
C LYS A 18 -7.92 12.25 -2.32
N GLN A 19 -8.49 11.88 -1.18
CA GLN A 19 -9.48 10.82 -1.04
C GLN A 19 -9.04 9.54 -1.77
N LEU A 20 -7.77 9.17 -1.57
CA LEU A 20 -7.21 8.00 -2.24
C LEU A 20 -7.86 6.74 -1.72
N LYS A 21 -8.18 5.84 -2.66
CA LYS A 21 -8.78 4.54 -2.39
C LYS A 21 -8.16 3.52 -3.31
N ILE A 22 -7.97 2.33 -2.76
CA ILE A 22 -7.67 1.11 -3.50
C ILE A 22 -8.95 0.72 -4.25
N THR A 23 -8.82 0.44 -5.55
CA THR A 23 -9.92 0.02 -6.42
C THR A 23 -9.72 -1.38 -6.98
N ALA A 24 -8.46 -1.84 -7.08
CA ALA A 24 -8.15 -3.21 -7.48
C ALA A 24 -6.83 -3.68 -6.85
N VAL A 25 -6.74 -4.99 -6.65
CA VAL A 25 -5.54 -5.71 -6.21
C VAL A 25 -5.32 -6.85 -7.20
N ALA A 26 -4.11 -6.98 -7.72
CA ALA A 26 -3.73 -8.06 -8.62
C ALA A 26 -2.36 -8.62 -8.24
N PHE A 27 -2.10 -9.86 -8.64
CA PHE A 27 -0.85 -10.57 -8.36
C PHE A 27 -0.25 -11.11 -9.65
N GLU A 28 1.03 -10.82 -9.89
CA GLU A 28 1.74 -11.29 -11.08
C GLU A 28 3.24 -11.34 -10.78
N ASN A 29 3.95 -12.40 -11.19
CA ASN A 29 5.42 -12.51 -11.11
C ASN A 29 6.00 -12.14 -9.73
N ASP A 30 5.44 -12.67 -8.64
CA ASP A 30 5.81 -12.36 -7.25
C ASP A 30 5.68 -10.88 -6.85
N LEU A 31 4.82 -10.13 -7.56
CA LEU A 31 4.44 -8.76 -7.26
C LEU A 31 2.99 -8.70 -6.79
N ILE A 32 2.71 -7.71 -5.95
CA ILE A 32 1.37 -7.23 -5.64
C ILE A 32 1.18 -5.86 -6.27
N ASN A 33 0.10 -5.74 -7.04
CA ASN A 33 -0.26 -4.57 -7.82
C ASN A 33 -1.51 -3.94 -7.23
N ILE A 34 -1.38 -2.71 -6.70
CA ILE A 34 -2.46 -1.96 -6.06
C ILE A 34 -2.87 -0.81 -6.97
N THR A 35 -4.08 -0.87 -7.53
CA THR A 35 -4.63 0.22 -8.34
C THR A 35 -5.38 1.19 -7.46
N LEU A 36 -5.11 2.49 -7.62
CA LEU A 36 -5.82 3.56 -6.93
C LEU A 36 -6.97 4.11 -7.78
N ASN A 37 -7.93 4.78 -7.14
CA ASN A 37 -9.00 5.53 -7.79
C ASN A 37 -8.53 6.66 -8.72
N THR A 38 -7.25 7.03 -8.63
CA THR A 38 -6.58 7.97 -9.54
C THR A 38 -5.94 7.29 -10.75
N ASN A 39 -6.19 5.99 -10.95
CA ASN A 39 -5.56 5.11 -11.96
C ASN A 39 -4.03 4.96 -11.82
N GLN A 40 -3.47 5.40 -10.69
CA GLN A 40 -2.08 5.14 -10.36
C GLN A 40 -1.93 3.70 -9.86
N LEU A 41 -0.80 3.08 -10.20
CA LEU A 41 -0.45 1.73 -9.77
C LEU A 41 0.69 1.80 -8.76
N LEU A 42 0.48 1.25 -7.57
CA LEU A 42 1.55 0.97 -6.62
C LEU A 42 1.93 -0.50 -6.79
N ILE A 43 3.22 -0.76 -7.00
CA ILE A 43 3.75 -2.11 -7.19
C ILE A 43 4.70 -2.39 -6.03
N ASP A 44 4.53 -3.54 -5.40
CA ASP A 44 5.45 -4.01 -4.38
C ASP A 44 5.78 -5.50 -4.54
N SER A 45 6.88 -5.94 -3.93
CA SER A 45 7.26 -7.35 -3.91
C SER A 45 6.40 -8.12 -2.91
N LEU A 46 5.78 -9.21 -3.38
CA LEU A 46 4.99 -10.10 -2.54
C LEU A 46 5.81 -10.72 -1.41
N LEU A 47 7.13 -10.87 -1.59
CA LEU A 47 8.07 -11.41 -0.60
C LEU A 47 8.08 -10.61 0.72
N LYS A 48 7.68 -9.34 0.70
CA LYS A 48 7.54 -8.51 1.92
C LYS A 48 6.40 -8.95 2.83
N TYR A 49 5.47 -9.75 2.32
CA TYR A 49 4.26 -10.17 3.02
C TYR A 49 4.27 -11.70 3.14
N PRO A 50 4.93 -12.29 4.17
CA PRO A 50 5.17 -13.73 4.24
C PRO A 50 3.91 -14.61 4.14
N ARG A 51 2.78 -14.14 4.67
CA ARG A 51 1.49 -14.85 4.56
C ARG A 51 0.96 -14.86 3.13
N LEU A 52 1.09 -13.74 2.41
CA LEU A 52 0.68 -13.65 1.01
C LEU A 52 1.65 -14.35 0.07
N SER A 53 2.97 -14.28 0.32
CA SER A 53 3.99 -14.88 -0.55
C SER A 53 3.93 -16.40 -0.59
N THR A 54 3.47 -17.02 0.49
CA THR A 54 3.32 -18.48 0.59
C THR A 54 1.90 -18.98 0.31
N ALA A 55 0.95 -18.06 0.10
CA ALA A 55 -0.45 -18.38 -0.14
C ALA A 55 -0.73 -18.87 -1.57
N LYS A 56 -1.71 -19.78 -1.69
CA LYS A 56 -2.26 -20.17 -3.00
C LYS A 56 -2.92 -18.97 -3.66
N SER A 57 -2.98 -18.96 -5.00
CA SER A 57 -3.65 -17.89 -5.75
C SER A 57 -5.09 -17.68 -5.29
N VAL A 58 -5.85 -18.76 -5.09
CA VAL A 58 -7.24 -18.69 -4.60
C VAL A 58 -7.38 -17.98 -3.26
N ASP A 59 -6.42 -18.14 -2.34
CA ASP A 59 -6.47 -17.48 -1.04
C ASP A 59 -6.05 -16.00 -1.15
N ARG A 60 -5.13 -15.68 -2.08
CA ARG A 60 -4.75 -14.30 -2.41
C ARG A 60 -5.87 -13.53 -3.10
N ASP A 61 -6.64 -14.19 -3.95
CA ASP A 61 -7.76 -13.55 -4.67
C ASP A 61 -8.99 -13.38 -3.77
N ASN A 62 -9.04 -14.05 -2.61
CA ASN A 62 -10.10 -13.94 -1.61
C ASN A 62 -9.87 -12.81 -0.60
N PHE A 63 -9.81 -11.56 -1.09
CA PHE A 63 -9.65 -10.37 -0.25
C PHE A 63 -10.91 -9.51 -0.20
N LEU A 64 -10.96 -8.63 0.79
CA LEU A 64 -11.99 -7.61 0.95
C LEU A 64 -11.32 -6.24 1.05
N LEU A 65 -11.84 -5.26 0.31
CA LEU A 65 -11.50 -3.87 0.54
C LEU A 65 -12.26 -3.36 1.77
N ILE A 66 -11.52 -2.86 2.76
CA ILE A 66 -12.05 -2.38 4.03
C ILE A 66 -11.73 -0.90 4.24
N ALA A 67 -12.21 -0.32 5.34
CA ALA A 67 -11.92 1.07 5.73
C ALA A 67 -12.17 2.08 4.58
N GLN A 68 -13.31 1.95 3.89
CA GLN A 68 -13.69 2.79 2.75
C GLN A 68 -12.67 2.77 1.59
N GLY A 69 -11.98 1.65 1.39
CA GLY A 69 -10.98 1.46 0.33
C GLY A 69 -9.55 1.85 0.74
N THR A 70 -9.28 2.08 2.03
CA THR A 70 -7.90 2.39 2.49
C THR A 70 -7.19 1.19 3.11
N GLY A 71 -7.87 0.05 3.25
CA GLY A 71 -7.28 -1.22 3.68
C GLY A 71 -7.74 -2.40 2.84
N ILE A 72 -6.97 -3.48 2.92
CA ILE A 72 -7.24 -4.77 2.31
C ILE A 72 -7.15 -5.82 3.41
N HIS A 73 -8.17 -6.65 3.52
CA HIS A 73 -8.26 -7.74 4.48
C HIS A 73 -8.33 -9.08 3.74
N TRP A 74 -7.51 -10.05 4.14
CA TRP A 74 -7.58 -11.44 3.68
C TRP A 74 -8.09 -12.34 4.81
N PRO A 75 -9.39 -12.70 4.83
CA PRO A 75 -9.96 -13.48 5.93
C PRO A 75 -9.30 -14.85 6.11
N THR A 76 -9.00 -15.55 5.01
CA THR A 76 -8.39 -16.89 5.05
C THR A 76 -6.96 -16.85 5.59
N LEU A 77 -6.24 -15.77 5.31
CA LEU A 77 -4.81 -15.62 5.64
C LEU A 77 -4.60 -14.87 6.95
N ASP A 78 -5.65 -14.27 7.52
CA ASP A 78 -5.61 -13.40 8.69
C ASP A 78 -4.55 -12.30 8.50
N GLU A 79 -4.59 -11.64 7.34
CA GLU A 79 -3.63 -10.61 6.94
C GLU A 79 -4.35 -9.31 6.57
N ASP A 80 -3.80 -8.19 7.03
CA ASP A 80 -4.33 -6.85 6.77
C ASP A 80 -3.22 -5.94 6.24
N LEU A 81 -3.45 -5.35 5.07
CA LEU A 81 -2.56 -4.34 4.49
C LEU A 81 -3.28 -3.02 4.31
N SER A 82 -2.54 -1.90 4.40
CA SER A 82 -3.12 -0.56 4.31
C SER A 82 -2.49 0.25 3.18
N LEU A 83 -3.28 1.13 2.57
CA LEU A 83 -2.82 2.12 1.59
C LEU A 83 -1.68 2.98 2.18
N TYR A 84 -1.78 3.32 3.47
CA TYR A 84 -0.71 4.00 4.19
C TYR A 84 0.62 3.25 4.14
N GLY A 85 0.60 1.94 4.41
CA GLY A 85 1.79 1.08 4.33
C GLY A 85 2.40 1.08 2.94
N PHE A 86 1.57 0.85 1.90
CA PHE A 86 2.04 0.89 0.50
C PHE A 86 2.63 2.25 0.10
N MET A 87 2.00 3.35 0.50
CA MET A 87 2.49 4.69 0.21
C MET A 87 3.81 5.01 0.91
N LYS A 88 3.96 4.56 2.16
CA LYS A 88 5.20 4.71 2.92
C LYS A 88 6.35 3.97 2.23
N ASP A 89 6.13 2.73 1.83
CA ASP A 89 7.13 1.92 1.13
C ASP A 89 7.47 2.51 -0.25
N TYR A 90 6.46 2.93 -1.02
CA TYR A 90 6.65 3.59 -2.30
C TYR A 90 7.55 4.83 -2.19
N LEU A 91 7.31 5.68 -1.18
CA LEU A 91 8.14 6.86 -0.94
C LEU A 91 9.57 6.46 -0.55
N HIS A 92 9.74 5.51 0.38
CA HIS A 92 11.07 5.04 0.78
C HIS A 92 11.89 4.52 -0.41
N THR A 93 11.30 3.67 -1.26
CA THR A 93 11.98 3.12 -2.44
C THR A 93 12.27 4.20 -3.49
N SER A 94 11.33 5.11 -3.74
CA SER A 94 11.48 6.18 -4.74
C SER A 94 12.61 7.16 -4.38
N PHE A 95 12.80 7.45 -3.09
CA PHE A 95 13.90 8.32 -2.64
C PHE A 95 15.25 7.59 -2.54
N ALA A 96 15.27 6.31 -2.15
CA ALA A 96 16.51 5.52 -2.13
C ALA A 96 17.12 5.37 -3.54
N ASN A 97 16.28 5.17 -4.55
CA ASN A 97 16.73 5.00 -5.94
C ASN A 97 17.19 6.32 -6.61
N ASN A 98 16.87 7.48 -6.04
CA ASN A 98 17.22 8.80 -6.57
C ASN A 98 18.55 9.38 -6.04
N THR A 99 19.35 8.60 -5.29
CA THR A 99 20.61 9.09 -4.68
C THR A 99 21.81 9.10 -5.64
N THR A 100 21.64 8.69 -6.90
CA THR A 100 22.69 8.88 -7.94
C THR A 100 22.34 10.07 -8.84
N ILE A 101 22.30 11.28 -8.27
CA ILE A 101 22.60 12.48 -9.06
C ILE A 101 24.03 12.86 -8.71
N LYS A 102 24.99 12.43 -9.53
CA LYS A 102 26.29 13.10 -9.60
C LYS A 102 26.01 14.46 -10.24
N ILE A 103 25.81 15.47 -9.41
CA ILE A 103 25.91 16.86 -9.87
C ILE A 103 27.38 17.03 -10.30
N LEU A 104 27.57 17.38 -11.57
CA LEU A 104 28.87 17.68 -12.19
C LEU A 104 29.57 18.84 -11.48
#